data_AF-A0A399ERN1-F1
#
_entry.id   AF-A0A399ERN1-F1
#
_cell.length_a   1.000
_cell.length_b   1.000
_cell.length_c   1.000
_cell.angle_alpha   90.00
_cell.angle_beta   90.00
_cell.angle_gamma   90.00
#
_symmetry.space_group_name_H-M   'P 1'
#
loop_
_entity.id
_entity.type
_entity.pdbx_description
1 polymer ?
#
loop_
_entity_poly.entity_id
_entity_poly.type
_entity_poly.pdbx_seq_one_letter_code
_entity_poly.pdbx_strand_id
1 'polypeptide(L)' 'MPVWQRNYYEHIIRDDSSLQRIRGYIAANPLRWQYDRENPAAAAPDSEDAWVH' A
#
# COMPACT_ATOMS: atom_id res chain seq x y z
N MET A 1 17.45 -13.68 -10.07
CA MET A 1 16.24 -13.34 -9.27
C MET A 1 15.31 -12.52 -10.15
N PRO A 2 13.99 -12.76 -10.12
CA PRO A 2 13.06 -11.89 -10.83
C PRO A 2 13.15 -10.47 -10.26
N VAL A 3 13.22 -9.48 -11.13
CA VAL A 3 13.30 -8.06 -10.75
C VAL A 3 11.92 -7.52 -10.36
N TRP A 4 10.87 -8.07 -10.98
CA TRP A 4 9.49 -7.66 -10.78
C TRP A 4 8.76 -8.62 -9.86
N GLN A 5 7.95 -8.05 -8.97
CA GLN A 5 6.91 -8.80 -8.28
C GLN A 5 5.87 -9.28 -9.30
N ARG A 6 5.25 -10.44 -9.03
CA ARG A 6 4.18 -10.97 -9.88
C ARG A 6 2.91 -10.13 -9.68
N ASN A 7 2.38 -9.60 -10.77
CA ASN A 7 1.21 -8.70 -10.84
C ASN A 7 1.49 -7.26 -10.35
N TYR A 8 0.49 -6.39 -10.48
CA TYR A 8 0.52 -5.01 -10.03
C TYR A 8 -0.85 -4.62 -9.45
N TYR A 9 -0.87 -3.63 -8.54
CA TYR A 9 -2.10 -3.05 -8.02
C TYR A 9 -2.66 -2.02 -9.01
N GLU A 10 -3.95 -2.13 -9.35
CA GLU A 10 -4.68 -1.19 -10.20
C GLU A 10 -5.92 -0.68 -9.46
N HIS A 11 -6.18 0.64 -9.55
CA HIS A 11 -7.39 1.25 -9.00
C HIS A 11 -7.80 2.48 -9.82
N ILE A 12 -9.08 2.56 -10.23
CA ILE A 12 -9.64 3.72 -10.93
C ILE A 12 -10.19 4.71 -9.92
N ILE A 13 -9.61 5.91 -9.86
CA ILE A 13 -10.06 7.01 -9.00
C ILE A 13 -11.29 7.66 -9.63
N ARG A 14 -12.43 7.65 -8.93
CA ARG A 14 -13.71 8.17 -9.44
C ARG A 14 -14.23 9.39 -8.69
N ASP A 15 -13.60 9.72 -7.57
CA ASP A 15 -14.03 10.76 -6.64
C ASP A 15 -12.84 11.35 -5.89
N ASP A 16 -13.03 12.51 -5.25
CA ASP A 16 -11.94 13.18 -4.54
C ASP A 16 -11.51 12.41 -3.27
N SER A 17 -12.42 11.70 -2.61
CA SER A 17 -12.10 10.94 -1.40
C SER A 17 -11.11 9.80 -1.70
N SER A 18 -11.33 9.06 -2.79
CA SER A 18 -10.38 8.02 -3.23
C SER A 18 -9.03 8.62 -3.65
N LEU A 19 -9.03 9.80 -4.27
CA LEU A 19 -7.81 10.53 -4.61
C LEU A 19 -7.00 10.92 -3.36
N GLN A 20 -7.66 11.50 -2.34
CA GLN A 20 -6.97 11.92 -1.12
C GLN A 20 -6.39 10.72 -0.36
N ARG A 21 -7.14 9.61 -0.28
CA ARG A 21 -6.66 8.39 0.38
C ARG A 21 -5.42 7.82 -0.30
N ILE A 22 -5.42 7.72 -1.64
CA ILE A 22 -4.27 7.21 -2.40
C ILE A 22 -3.06 8.13 -2.25
N ARG A 23 -3.25 9.45 -2.28
CA ARG A 23 -2.17 10.41 -2.02
C ARG A 23 -1.57 10.24 -0.62
N GLY A 24 -2.41 10.07 0.39
CA GLY A 24 -1.99 9.80 1.76
C GLY A 24 -1.18 8.51 1.87
N TYR A 25 -1.65 7.43 1.22
CA TYR A 25 -0.93 6.15 1.16
C TYR A 25 0.46 6.30 0.54
N ILE A 26 0.58 6.97 -0.62
CA ILE A 26 1.86 7.18 -1.31
C ILE A 26 2.85 7.93 -0.40
N ALA A 27 2.40 8.99 0.27
CA ALA A 27 3.25 9.78 1.16
C ALA A 27 3.67 9.01 2.42
N ALA A 28 2.79 8.18 2.97
CA ALA A 28 3.05 7.43 4.21
C ALA A 28 3.80 6.11 3.99
N ASN A 29 3.74 5.52 2.79
CA ASN A 29 4.29 4.19 2.52
C ASN A 29 5.78 4.04 2.91
N PRO A 30 6.69 4.97 2.57
CA PRO A 30 8.10 4.84 2.98
C PRO A 30 8.30 4.72 4.50
N LEU A 31 7.46 5.41 5.28
CA LEU A 31 7.52 5.38 6.74
C LEU A 31 6.88 4.12 7.34
N ARG A 32 5.93 3.53 6.63
CA ARG A 32 5.17 2.35 7.08
C ARG A 32 5.62 1.04 6.46
N TRP A 33 6.62 1.07 5.57
CA TRP A 33 7.13 -0.10 4.87
C TRP A 33 7.49 -1.28 5.79
N GLN A 34 7.99 -1.02 7.00
CA GLN A 34 8.31 -2.08 7.97
C GLN A 34 7.10 -2.90 8.46
N TYR A 35 5.90 -2.37 8.29
CA TYR A 35 4.62 -3.00 8.64
C TYR A 35 3.83 -3.40 7.39
N ASP A 36 4.37 -3.16 6.20
CA ASP A 36 3.70 -3.50 4.94
C ASP A 36 3.76 -5.02 4.71
N ARG A 37 2.65 -5.62 4.26
CA ARG A 37 2.58 -7.05 3.98
C ARG A 37 3.48 -7.49 2.84
N GLU A 38 3.74 -6.59 1.89
CA GLU A 38 4.55 -6.86 0.70
C GLU A 38 6.04 -6.74 1.02
N ASN A 39 6.38 -6.29 2.23
CA ASN A 39 7.74 -6.29 2.73
C ASN A 39 8.11 -7.69 3.26
N PRO A 40 9.04 -8.41 2.62
CA PRO A 40 9.43 -9.75 3.05
C PRO A 40 10.09 -9.79 4.44
N ALA A 41 10.50 -8.63 4.97
CA ALA A 41 11.10 -8.48 6.28
C ALA A 41 10.12 -7.97 7.36
N ALA A 42 8.84 -7.78 7.04
CA ALA A 42 7.84 -7.34 8.01
C ALA A 42 7.62 -8.40 9.10
N ALA A 43 7.84 -8.02 10.36
CA ALA A 43 7.69 -8.93 11.51
C ALA A 43 6.23 -9.08 11.98
N ALA A 44 5.41 -8.05 11.74
CA ALA A 44 4.00 -8.01 12.08
C ALA A 44 3.28 -7.10 11.06
N PRO A 45 2.83 -7.63 9.92
CA PRO A 45 2.23 -6.82 8.88
C PRO A 45 0.86 -6.30 9.32
N ASP A 46 0.57 -5.04 8.97
CA ASP A 46 -0.72 -4.40 9.22
C ASP A 46 -1.84 -5.12 8.42
N SER A 47 -3.04 -5.17 9.00
CA SER A 47 -4.24 -5.62 8.27
C SER A 47 -4.61 -4.63 7.16
N GLU A 48 -5.13 -5.12 6.02
CA GLU A 48 -5.60 -4.23 4.92
C GLU A 48 -6.58 -3.17 5.40
N ASP A 49 -7.45 -3.58 6.33
CA ASP A 49 -8.53 -2.77 6.88
C ASP A 49 -8.01 -1.52 7.62
N ALA A 50 -6.72 -1.49 8.01
CA ALA A 50 -6.10 -0.33 8.65
C ALA A 50 -6.00 0.90 7.73
N TRP A 51 -6.23 0.73 6.43
CA TRP A 51 -6.12 1.79 5.42
C TRP A 51 -7.33 1.93 4.50
N VAL A 52 -8.21 0.93 4.46
CA VAL A 52 -9.36 0.89 3.55
C VAL A 52 -10.53 1.74 4.06
N HIS A 53 -10.56 2.08 5.36
CA HIS A 53 -11.60 2.92 5.96
C HIS A 53 -11.34 4.42 5.87
#